data_AF-A0A964JQP8-F1
#
_entry.id   AF-A0A964JQP8-F1
#
_cell.length_a   1.000
_cell.length_b   1.000
_cell.length_c   1.000
_cell.angle_alpha   90.00
_cell.angle_beta   90.00
_cell.angle_gamma   90.00
#
_symmetry.space_group_name_H-M   'P 1'
#
loop_
_entity.id
_entity.type
_entity.pdbx_description
1 polymer ?
#
loop_
_entity_poly.entity_id
_entity_poly.type
_entity_poly.pdbx_seq_one_letter_code
_entity_poly.pdbx_strand_id
1 'polypeptide(L)' 'MSPAEHDKRRLVEWLRAELAWATGRRYRIDLDALDAESLRELQRLLRDLDHEKQAAVNRARIEPWRR' A
#
# COMPACT_ATOMS: atom_id res chain seq x y z
N MET A 1 -5.89 25.91 3.46
CA MET A 1 -5.43 24.60 2.99
C MET A 1 -5.95 24.43 1.58
N SER A 2 -5.06 24.30 0.61
CA SER A 2 -5.40 24.14 -0.80
C SER A 2 -6.00 22.74 -1.08
N PRO A 3 -6.75 22.56 -2.18
CA PRO A 3 -7.29 21.26 -2.57
C PRO A 3 -6.19 20.18 -2.68
N ALA A 4 -5.02 20.54 -3.20
CA ALA A 4 -3.89 19.63 -3.36
C ALA A 4 -3.30 19.15 -2.01
N GLU A 5 -3.24 20.02 -1.01
CA GLU A 5 -2.79 19.65 0.34
C GLU A 5 -3.80 18.72 1.03
N HIS A 6 -5.09 18.95 0.81
CA HIS A 6 -6.15 18.08 1.33
C HIS A 6 -6.07 16.67 0.71
N ASP A 7 -5.88 16.58 -0.60
CA ASP A 7 -5.71 15.30 -1.30
C ASP A 7 -4.45 14.56 -0.84
N LYS A 8 -3.33 15.27 -0.69
CA LYS A 8 -2.09 14.70 -0.14
C LYS A 8 -2.33 14.13 1.26
N ARG A 9 -2.97 14.89 2.15
CA ARG A 9 -3.27 14.43 3.51
C ARG A 9 -4.14 13.17 3.52
N ARG A 10 -5.19 13.16 2.69
CA ARG A 10 -6.07 11.99 2.53
C ARG A 10 -5.28 10.77 2.05
N LEU A 11 -4.32 10.95 1.13
CA LEU A 11 -3.46 9.88 0.64
C LEU A 11 -2.50 9.36 1.73
N VAL A 12 -1.91 10.24 2.53
CA VAL A 12 -1.08 9.87 3.68
C VAL A 12 -1.87 9.07 4.72
N GLU A 13 -3.08 9.53 5.06
CA GLU A 13 -3.96 8.84 6.01
C GLU A 13 -4.34 7.44 5.51
N TRP A 14 -4.69 7.33 4.22
CA TRP A 14 -4.96 6.05 3.58
C TRP A 14 -3.74 5.11 3.63
N LEU A 15 -2.55 5.59 3.27
CA LEU A 15 -1.32 4.79 3.31
C LEU A 15 -0.96 4.31 4.72
N ARG A 16 -1.17 5.14 5.75
CA ARG A 16 -0.95 4.74 7.15
C ARG A 16 -1.87 3.60 7.55
N ALA A 17 -3.15 3.70 7.20
CA ALA A 17 -4.13 2.66 7.47
C ALA A 17 -3.80 1.36 6.72
N GLU A 18 -3.45 1.48 5.44
CA GLU A 18 -3.14 0.33 4.58
C GLU A 18 -1.91 -0.43 5.08
N LEU A 19 -0.82 0.28 5.40
CA LEU A 19 0.38 -0.34 5.95
C LEU A 19 0.13 -1.03 7.29
N ALA A 20 -0.65 -0.39 8.17
CA ALA A 20 -1.01 -0.97 9.45
C ALA A 20 -1.88 -2.23 9.29
N TRP A 21 -2.84 -2.22 8.35
CA TRP A 21 -3.70 -3.35 8.06
C TRP A 21 -2.93 -4.51 7.41
N ALA A 22 -2.13 -4.24 6.38
CA ALA A 22 -1.41 -5.26 5.62
C ALA A 22 -0.34 -5.98 6.45
N THR A 23 0.33 -5.26 7.35
CA THR A 23 1.47 -5.80 8.11
C THR A 23 1.16 -6.12 9.58
N GLY A 24 0.05 -5.61 10.10
CA GLY A 24 -0.25 -5.60 11.53
C GLY A 24 0.72 -4.76 12.38
N ARG A 25 1.60 -3.98 11.73
CA ARG A 25 2.65 -3.20 12.39
C ARG A 25 2.53 -1.73 12.05
N ARG A 26 2.82 -0.89 13.05
CA ARG A 26 2.91 0.56 12.85
C ARG A 26 4.35 0.93 12.52
N TYR A 27 4.63 1.16 11.25
CA TYR A 27 5.92 1.67 10.81
C TYR A 27 6.06 3.17 11.10
N ARG A 28 7.24 3.57 11.57
CA ARG A 28 7.59 4.98 11.80
C ARG A 28 8.15 5.60 10.53
N ILE A 29 7.32 5.66 9.49
CA ILE A 29 7.65 6.30 8.20
C ILE A 29 7.05 7.70 8.20
N ASP A 30 7.86 8.69 7.87
CA ASP A 30 7.41 10.06 7.70
C ASP A 30 6.83 10.27 6.29
N LEU A 31 5.57 9.85 6.12
CA LEU A 31 4.83 10.00 4.87
C LEU A 31 4.45 11.46 4.57
N ASP A 32 4.42 12.33 5.58
CA ASP A 32 4.07 13.74 5.39
C ASP A 32 5.21 14.50 4.68
N ALA A 33 6.46 14.05 4.86
CA ALA A 33 7.64 14.57 4.18
C ALA A 33 7.72 14.21 2.68
N LEU A 34 6.99 13.19 2.22
CA LEU A 34 6.99 12.78 0.82
C LEU A 34 6.19 13.74 -0.05
N ASP A 35 6.60 13.93 -1.31
CA ASP A 35 5.79 14.63 -2.29
C ASP A 35 4.60 13.77 -2.75
N ALA A 36 3.65 14.39 -3.46
CA ALA A 36 2.41 13.73 -3.88
C ALA A 36 2.64 12.62 -4.92
N GLU A 37 3.67 12.71 -5.75
CA GLU A 37 4.01 11.70 -6.75
C GLU A 37 4.58 10.45 -6.07
N SER A 38 5.57 10.64 -5.18
CA SER A 38 6.14 9.59 -4.34
C SER A 38 5.07 8.83 -3.54
N LEU A 39 4.07 9.55 -3.00
CA LEU A 39 2.95 8.93 -2.28
C LEU A 39 2.04 8.10 -3.20
N ARG A 40 1.84 8.54 -4.45
CA ARG A 40 1.05 7.79 -5.45
C ARG A 40 1.78 6.54 -5.92
N GLU A 41 3.08 6.64 -6.15
CA GLU A 41 3.91 5.48 -6.50
C GLU A 41 3.96 4.47 -5.36
N LEU A 42 4.04 4.93 -4.11
CA LEU A 42 3.92 4.03 -2.96
C LEU A 42 2.54 3.34 -2.91
N GLN A 43 1.46 4.06 -3.16
CA GLN A 43 0.13 3.45 -3.27
C GLN A 43 0.07 2.39 -4.39
N ARG A 44 0.67 2.69 -5.55
CA ARG A 44 0.72 1.75 -6.68
C ARG A 44 1.49 0.48 -6.32
N LEU A 45 2.67 0.63 -5.72
CA LEU A 45 3.49 -0.48 -5.24
C LEU A 45 2.71 -1.38 -4.28
N LEU A 46 2.00 -0.81 -3.31
CA LEU A 46 1.21 -1.59 -2.35
C LEU A 46 0.09 -2.41 -3.04
N ARG A 47 -0.55 -1.84 -4.06
CA ARG A 47 -1.58 -2.56 -4.84
C ARG A 47 -0.98 -3.68 -5.67
N ASP A 48 0.17 -3.44 -6.29
CA ASP A 48 0.86 -4.46 -7.09
C ASP A 48 1.29 -5.64 -6.19
N LEU A 49 1.81 -5.37 -5.00
CA LEU A 49 2.13 -6.41 -4.02
C LEU A 49 0.90 -7.19 -3.55
N ASP A 50 -0.25 -6.54 -3.32
CA ASP A 50 -1.47 -7.28 -2.98
C ASP A 50 -1.93 -8.16 -4.15
N HIS A 51 -1.90 -7.66 -5.39
CA HIS A 51 -2.21 -8.46 -6.58
C HIS A 51 -1.29 -9.68 -6.71
N GLU A 52 0.02 -9.50 -6.51
CA GLU A 52 0.98 -10.61 -6.53
C GLU A 52 0.70 -11.62 -5.41
N LYS A 53 0.40 -11.15 -4.20
CA LYS A 53 0.00 -12.01 -3.08
C LYS A 53 -1.24 -12.82 -3.43
N GLN A 54 -2.28 -12.20 -3.98
CA GLN A 54 -3.51 -12.89 -4.37
C GLN A 54 -3.26 -13.89 -5.50
N ALA A 55 -2.43 -13.54 -6.49
CA ALA A 55 -2.04 -14.46 -7.55
C ALA A 55 -1.30 -15.68 -7.00
N ALA A 56 -0.37 -15.49 -6.07
CA ALA A 56 0.35 -16.57 -5.40
C ALA A 56 -0.58 -17.47 -4.58
N VAL A 57 -1.50 -16.89 -3.81
CA VAL A 57 -2.51 -17.64 -3.04
C VAL A 57 -3.42 -18.45 -3.97
N ASN A 58 -3.92 -17.83 -5.05
CA ASN A 58 -4.75 -18.51 -6.03
C ASN A 58 -4.01 -19.65 -6.71
N ARG A 59 -2.74 -19.44 -7.07
CA ARG A 59 -1.88 -20.48 -7.66
C ARG A 59 -1.67 -21.64 -6.69
N ALA A 60 -1.36 -21.36 -5.43
CA ALA A 60 -1.22 -22.39 -4.39
C ALA A 60 -2.52 -23.16 -4.16
N ARG A 61 -3.68 -22.52 -4.31
CA ARG A 61 -4.99 -23.19 -4.21
C ARG A 61 -5.26 -24.12 -5.39
N ILE A 62 -4.88 -23.74 -6.61
CA ILE A 62 -5.13 -24.53 -7.83
C ILE A 62 -4.11 -25.66 -7.99
N GLU A 63 -2.84 -25.43 -7.66
CA GLU A 63 -1.75 -26.39 -7.83
C GLU A 63 -0.97 -26.62 -6.51
N PRO A 64 -1.60 -27.16 -5.43
CA PRO A 64 -0.97 -27.24 -4.10
C PRO A 64 0.25 -28.16 -4.01
N TRP A 65 0.46 -29.04 -5.00
CA TRP A 65 1.59 -29.98 -5.08
C TRP A 65 2.78 -29.47 -5.90
N ARG A 66 2.68 -28.31 -6.56
CA ARG A 66 3.82 -27.67 -7.22
C ARG A 66 4.48 -26.71 -6.24
N ARG A 67 5.53 -27.19 -5.59
CA ARG A 67 6.48 -26.39 -4.82
C ARG A 67 7.82 -26.35 -5.54
#